data_AF-A0A699Z114-F1
#
_entry.id   AF-A0A699Z114-F1
#
_cell.length_a   1.000
_cell.length_b   1.000
_cell.length_c   1.000
_cell.angle_alpha   90.00
_cell.angle_beta   90.00
_cell.angle_gamma   90.00
#
_symmetry.space_group_name_H-M   'P 1'
#
loop_
_entity.id
_entity.type
_entity.pdbx_description
1 polymer ?
#
loop_
_entity_poly.entity_id
_entity_poly.type
_entity_poly.pdbx_seq_one_letter_code
_entity_poly.pdbx_strand_id
1 'polypeptide(L)'
;MSCAMSLHINNLSRKPYDGRRISLHYVQYLAVNWWPETSQPPPSSPHHLLRPGSTLSSSAWRSNAMHWCDVCKCWLNDTKAAKAHHEQGMGHKANLARKLRDMARKAEDEKRQKVQVANSLSRIEEQ
;
A
#
# COMPACT_ATOMS: atom_id res chain seq x y z
N MET A 1 -33.82 34.88 18.71
CA MET A 1 -34.24 33.46 18.79
C MET A 1 -34.20 32.93 17.35
N SER A 2 -33.03 32.60 16.82
CA SER A 2 -32.33 31.31 16.89
C SER A 2 -32.94 30.22 15.99
N CYS A 3 -32.03 29.60 15.22
CA CYS A 3 -32.14 28.36 14.43
C CYS A 3 -32.88 28.46 13.08
N ALA A 4 -32.39 27.92 11.95
CA ALA A 4 -31.25 27.05 11.71
C ALA A 4 -30.75 27.21 10.26
N MET A 5 -29.44 27.09 10.11
CA MET A 5 -28.72 27.02 8.85
C MET A 5 -29.02 25.69 8.14
N SER A 6 -29.33 25.74 6.84
CA SER A 6 -29.13 24.59 5.94
C SER A 6 -28.01 24.96 4.98
N LEU A 7 -26.84 24.40 5.29
CA LEU A 7 -25.58 24.63 4.61
C LEU A 7 -25.60 23.96 3.23
N HIS A 8 -25.34 24.77 2.21
CA HIS A 8 -24.86 24.31 0.92
C HIS A 8 -23.58 23.49 1.13
N ILE A 9 -23.59 22.25 0.65
CA ILE A 9 -22.41 21.38 0.62
C ILE A 9 -21.44 21.94 -0.42
N ASN A 10 -20.51 22.78 0.03
CA ASN A 10 -19.38 23.23 -0.77
C ASN A 10 -18.21 22.23 -0.63
N ASN A 11 -17.96 21.54 -1.74
CA ASN A 11 -16.66 21.20 -2.29
C ASN A 11 -15.44 21.45 -1.38
N LEU A 12 -14.96 20.41 -0.70
CA LEU A 12 -13.58 20.34 -0.22
C LEU A 12 -12.88 19.15 -0.87
N SER A 13 -12.39 19.49 -2.06
CA SER A 13 -11.18 18.99 -2.70
C SER A 13 -10.16 18.33 -1.76
N ARG A 14 -9.66 17.19 -2.25
CA ARG A 14 -8.46 16.45 -1.87
C ARG A 14 -7.39 17.36 -1.26
N LYS A 15 -7.00 17.14 0.00
CA LYS A 15 -5.74 17.69 0.52
C LYS A 15 -4.64 16.63 0.45
N PRO A 16 -3.50 16.92 -0.20
CA PRO A 16 -2.34 16.04 -0.20
C PRO A 16 -1.68 16.04 1.18
N TYR A 17 -0.95 14.97 1.50
CA TYR A 17 -0.04 14.90 2.63
C TYR A 17 0.86 16.15 2.65
N ASP A 18 0.62 17.01 3.64
CA ASP A 18 1.31 18.28 3.81
C ASP A 18 2.37 18.09 4.90
N GLY A 19 3.62 17.95 4.47
CA GLY A 19 4.79 17.77 5.32
C GLY A 19 5.09 18.99 6.17
N ARG A 20 4.33 19.18 7.25
CA ARG A 20 4.56 20.22 8.25
C ARG A 20 5.29 19.68 9.48
N ARG A 21 6.46 20.28 9.71
CA ARG A 21 7.29 20.21 10.92
C ARG A 21 6.46 19.98 12.18
N ILE A 22 6.72 18.86 12.86
CA ILE A 22 6.31 18.67 14.24
C ILE A 22 7.05 19.70 15.08
N SER A 23 6.30 20.57 15.76
CA SER A 23 6.83 21.59 16.68
C SER A 23 7.63 20.93 17.81
N LEU A 24 8.86 21.40 18.05
CA LEU A 24 9.82 20.90 19.05
C LEU A 24 9.33 20.96 20.51
N HIS A 25 8.14 21.51 20.77
CA HIS A 25 7.60 21.64 22.13
C HIS A 25 6.96 20.34 22.68
N TYR A 26 6.92 19.25 21.90
CA TYR A 26 6.35 17.96 22.31
C TYR A 26 7.42 16.92 22.73
N VAL A 27 8.70 17.32 22.86
CA VAL A 27 9.78 16.39 23.23
C VAL A 27 10.10 16.41 24.74
N GLN A 28 9.46 17.30 25.53
CA GLN A 28 9.87 17.59 26.91
C GLN A 28 9.06 16.89 28.03
N TYR A 29 8.13 15.97 27.76
CA TYR A 29 7.18 15.50 28.81
C TYR A 29 7.13 14.00 29.10
N LEU A 30 8.09 13.18 28.63
CA LEU A 30 8.10 11.73 28.93
C LEU A 30 9.49 11.21 29.36
N ALA A 31 10.27 12.03 30.04
CA ALA A 31 11.42 11.57 30.80
C ALA A 31 11.34 12.25 32.16
N VAL A 32 11.60 11.51 33.23
CA VAL A 32 11.47 11.94 34.64
C VAL A 32 10.04 11.84 35.17
N ASN A 33 9.61 10.61 35.47
CA ASN A 33 9.22 10.24 36.83
C ASN A 33 8.90 8.73 36.95
N TRP A 34 9.84 8.03 37.60
CA TRP A 34 9.55 7.12 38.71
C TRP A 34 9.24 5.64 38.39
N TRP A 35 10.29 4.82 38.24
CA TRP A 35 10.25 3.44 38.73
C TRP A 35 11.54 3.11 39.51
N PRO A 36 11.45 2.75 40.81
CA PRO A 36 12.60 2.43 41.62
C PRO A 36 13.09 1.01 41.33
N GLU A 37 14.35 0.93 40.93
CA GLU A 37 15.14 -0.30 40.95
C GLU A 37 15.49 -0.60 42.40
N THR A 38 14.74 -1.52 43.03
CA THR A 38 15.14 -2.37 44.18
C THR A 38 13.91 -3.06 44.75
N SER A 39 13.72 -4.36 44.44
CA SER A 39 13.14 -5.38 45.33
C SER A 39 12.97 -6.71 44.58
N GLN A 40 14.05 -7.49 44.56
CA GLN A 40 14.11 -8.96 44.70
C GLN A 40 13.29 -9.88 43.76
N PRO A 41 13.95 -10.81 43.03
CA PRO A 41 13.27 -11.91 42.35
C PRO A 41 12.73 -12.96 43.34
N PRO A 42 11.63 -13.67 43.01
CA PRO A 42 11.08 -14.71 43.88
C PRO A 42 12.04 -15.89 44.03
N PRO A 43 12.08 -16.55 45.21
CA PRO A 43 13.03 -17.61 45.50
C PRO A 43 12.82 -18.84 44.61
N SER A 44 13.94 -19.37 44.16
CA SER A 44 14.14 -20.64 43.45
C SER A 44 13.34 -21.79 44.07
N SER A 45 12.36 -22.30 43.33
CA SER A 45 11.86 -23.68 43.51
C SER A 45 12.63 -24.62 42.58
N PRO A 46 13.16 -25.74 43.09
CA PRO A 46 13.95 -26.67 42.30
C PRO A 46 13.04 -27.57 41.46
N HIS A 47 13.61 -28.08 40.38
CA HIS A 47 13.11 -29.16 39.52
C HIS A 47 12.32 -28.73 38.26
N HIS A 48 13.05 -28.35 37.22
CA HIS A 48 12.96 -29.09 35.96
C HIS A 48 14.23 -28.88 35.12
N LEU A 49 14.63 -29.97 34.50
CA LEU A 49 15.86 -30.24 33.76
C LEU A 49 16.24 -29.13 32.77
N LEU A 50 17.55 -28.88 32.66
CA LEU A 50 18.14 -28.12 31.56
C LEU A 50 17.69 -28.74 30.22
N ARG A 51 16.96 -27.98 29.40
CA ARG A 51 16.87 -28.25 27.97
C ARG A 51 17.88 -27.35 27.25
N PRO A 52 18.95 -27.88 26.65
CA PRO A 52 19.85 -27.08 25.84
C PRO A 52 19.15 -26.68 24.54
N GLY A 53 19.29 -25.40 24.16
CA GLY A 53 18.94 -24.92 22.83
C GLY A 53 17.55 -24.29 22.68
N SER A 54 17.24 -23.26 23.46
CA SER A 54 16.24 -22.27 23.06
C SER A 54 16.98 -20.99 22.66
N THR A 55 17.54 -20.97 21.46
CA THR A 55 17.74 -19.71 20.76
C THR A 55 16.36 -19.09 20.59
N LEU A 56 15.92 -18.24 21.54
CA LEU A 56 14.95 -17.20 21.23
C LEU A 56 15.66 -16.28 20.23
N SER A 57 15.70 -16.72 18.97
CA SER A 57 15.76 -15.79 17.85
C SER A 57 14.59 -14.87 18.09
N SER A 58 14.90 -13.61 18.40
CA SER A 58 14.03 -12.45 18.22
C SER A 58 12.89 -12.83 17.29
N SER A 59 11.69 -12.90 17.87
CA SER A 59 10.43 -13.27 17.22
C SER A 59 10.49 -12.85 15.77
N ALA A 60 10.37 -13.80 14.84
CA ALA A 60 10.46 -13.51 13.42
C ALA A 60 9.27 -12.63 13.03
N TRP A 61 9.43 -11.32 13.20
CA TRP A 61 8.57 -10.30 12.60
C TRP A 61 8.76 -10.46 11.10
N ARG A 62 7.96 -11.35 10.51
CA ARG A 62 7.81 -11.47 9.06
C ARG A 62 6.69 -10.54 8.68
N SER A 63 7.02 -9.52 7.89
CA SER A 63 6.00 -8.80 7.14
C SER A 63 5.26 -9.80 6.28
N ASN A 64 3.93 -9.79 6.34
CA ASN A 64 3.13 -10.59 5.41
C ASN A 64 3.43 -10.07 4.00
N ALA A 65 3.89 -10.95 3.11
CA ALA A 65 4.03 -10.57 1.72
C ALA A 65 2.63 -10.22 1.19
N MET A 66 2.48 -9.06 0.58
CA MET A 66 1.24 -8.68 -0.10
C MET A 66 1.47 -8.84 -1.60
N HIS A 67 0.48 -9.40 -2.30
CA HIS A 67 0.52 -9.54 -3.74
C HIS A 67 -0.20 -8.38 -4.41
N TRP A 68 0.39 -7.83 -5.47
CA TRP A 68 -0.21 -6.77 -6.26
C TRP A 68 -0.82 -7.32 -7.55
N CYS A 69 -2.04 -6.89 -7.87
CA CYS A 69 -2.69 -7.24 -9.13
C CYS A 69 -2.66 -6.07 -10.13
N ASP A 70 -2.02 -6.26 -11.29
CA ASP A 70 -1.88 -5.23 -12.34
C ASP A 70 -3.15 -4.93 -13.15
N VAL A 71 -4.15 -5.80 -13.07
CA VAL A 71 -5.43 -5.63 -13.77
C VAL A 71 -6.37 -4.78 -12.92
N CYS A 72 -6.50 -5.13 -11.64
CA CYS A 72 -7.41 -4.47 -10.70
C CYS A 72 -6.77 -3.32 -9.92
N LYS A 73 -5.44 -3.20 -9.95
CA LYS A 73 -4.66 -2.21 -9.21
C LYS A 73 -4.97 -2.23 -7.71
N CYS A 74 -4.99 -3.42 -7.11
CA CYS A 74 -5.24 -3.61 -5.68
C CYS A 74 -4.21 -4.54 -5.04
N TRP A 75 -4.02 -4.35 -3.74
CA TRP A 75 -3.20 -5.22 -2.90
C TRP A 75 -4.06 -6.36 -2.35
N LEU A 76 -3.54 -7.58 -2.48
CA LEU A 76 -4.12 -8.83 -2.01
C LEU A 76 -3.23 -9.45 -0.96
N ASN A 77 -3.83 -10.27 -0.09
CA ASN A 77 -3.06 -11.14 0.77
C ASN A 77 -2.37 -12.24 -0.08
N ASP A 78 -1.18 -12.69 0.33
CA ASP A 78 -0.41 -13.72 -0.39
C ASP A 78 -0.89 -15.16 -0.13
N THR A 79 -2.14 -15.35 0.28
CA THR A 79 -2.69 -16.70 0.33
C THR A 79 -3.02 -17.15 -1.11
N LYS A 80 -2.65 -18.39 -1.45
CA LYS A 80 -2.98 -18.99 -2.75
C LYS A 80 -4.49 -18.95 -3.03
N ALA A 81 -5.30 -19.13 -1.98
CA ALA A 81 -6.76 -19.08 -2.07
C ALA A 81 -7.26 -17.68 -2.44
N ALA A 82 -6.75 -16.62 -1.83
CA ALA A 82 -7.17 -15.26 -2.16
C ALA A 82 -6.76 -14.83 -3.57
N LYS A 83 -5.55 -15.24 -4.02
CA LYS A 83 -5.11 -15.02 -5.41
C LYS A 83 -6.04 -15.70 -6.40
N ALA A 84 -6.30 -17.00 -6.22
CA ALA A 84 -7.19 -17.75 -7.10
C ALA A 84 -8.62 -17.18 -7.11
N HIS A 85 -9.16 -16.85 -5.93
CA HIS A 85 -10.50 -16.27 -5.83
C HIS A 85 -10.59 -14.89 -6.51
N HIS A 86 -9.54 -14.07 -6.39
CA HIS A 86 -9.49 -12.78 -7.06
C HIS A 86 -9.46 -12.90 -8.58
N GLU A 87 -8.61 -13.78 -9.12
CA GLU A 87 -8.50 -14.04 -10.57
C GLU A 87 -9.80 -14.63 -11.14
N GLN A 88 -10.49 -15.46 -10.35
CA GLN A 88 -11.77 -16.05 -10.73
C GLN A 88 -12.94 -15.07 -10.65
N GLY A 89 -12.80 -13.98 -9.90
CA GLY A 89 -13.84 -12.97 -9.68
C GLY A 89 -14.31 -12.30 -10.98
N MET A 90 -15.61 -12.04 -11.08
CA MET A 90 -16.22 -11.46 -12.29
C MET A 90 -15.65 -10.08 -12.63
N GLY A 91 -15.35 -9.25 -11.60
CA GLY A 91 -14.74 -7.94 -11.80
C GLY A 91 -13.33 -8.01 -12.41
N HIS A 92 -12.52 -8.97 -11.97
CA HIS A 92 -11.18 -9.17 -12.52
C HIS A 92 -11.25 -9.59 -13.98
N LYS A 93 -12.09 -10.59 -14.31
CA LYS A 93 -12.29 -11.07 -15.68
C LYS A 93 -12.81 -9.99 -16.62
N ALA A 94 -13.75 -9.16 -16.17
CA ALA A 94 -14.27 -8.04 -16.96
C ALA A 94 -13.20 -6.98 -17.24
N ASN A 95 -12.40 -6.62 -16.23
CA ASN A 95 -11.28 -5.69 -16.40
C ASN A 95 -10.18 -6.26 -17.31
N LEU A 96 -9.90 -7.56 -17.21
CA LEU A 96 -8.95 -8.24 -18.06
C LEU A 96 -9.41 -8.21 -19.53
N ALA A 97 -10.68 -8.53 -19.80
CA ALA A 97 -11.25 -8.47 -21.14
C ALA A 97 -11.22 -7.04 -21.72
N ARG A 98 -11.51 -6.02 -20.90
CA ARG A 98 -11.39 -4.61 -21.31
C ARG A 98 -9.94 -4.27 -21.66
N LYS A 99 -8.99 -4.62 -20.79
CA LYS A 99 -7.56 -4.38 -21.00
C LYS A 99 -7.07 -5.04 -22.30
N LEU A 100 -7.50 -6.25 -22.61
CA LEU A 100 -7.19 -6.94 -23.87
C LEU A 100 -7.68 -6.18 -25.10
N ARG A 101 -8.93 -5.69 -25.06
CA ARG A 101 -9.49 -4.88 -26.17
C ARG A 101 -8.77 -3.54 -26.31
N ASP A 102 -8.46 -2.88 -25.21
CA ASP A 102 -7.75 -1.60 -25.21
C ASP A 102 -6.33 -1.77 -25.77
N MET A 103 -5.63 -2.85 -25.41
CA MET A 103 -4.30 -3.16 -25.98
C MET A 103 -4.37 -3.39 -27.49
N ALA A 104 -5.37 -4.11 -27.98
CA ALA A 104 -5.54 -4.35 -29.42
C ALA A 104 -5.81 -3.05 -30.18
N ARG A 105 -6.73 -2.20 -29.67
CA ARG A 105 -7.02 -0.88 -30.26
C ARG A 105 -5.78 0.01 -30.28
N LYS A 106 -5.05 0.07 -29.15
CA LYS A 106 -3.83 0.86 -29.05
C LYS A 106 -2.77 0.39 -30.04
N ALA A 107 -2.62 -0.92 -30.25
CA ALA A 107 -1.66 -1.44 -31.23
C ALA A 107 -2.02 -1.01 -32.67
N GLU A 108 -3.30 -0.97 -33.02
CA GLU A 108 -3.74 -0.47 -34.32
C GLU A 108 -3.52 1.04 -34.47
N ASP A 109 -3.88 1.82 -33.45
CA ASP A 109 -3.68 3.26 -33.43
C ASP A 109 -2.18 3.61 -33.52
N GLU A 110 -1.32 2.90 -32.79
CA GLU A 110 0.14 3.06 -32.88
C GLU A 110 0.66 2.71 -34.28
N LYS A 111 0.11 1.69 -34.95
CA LYS A 111 0.47 1.38 -36.34
C LYS A 111 0.07 2.50 -37.29
N ARG A 112 -1.15 3.03 -37.16
CA ARG A 112 -1.64 4.15 -37.99
C ARG A 112 -0.80 5.41 -37.76
N GLN A 113 -0.49 5.73 -36.50
CA GLN A 113 0.37 6.86 -36.14
C GLN A 113 1.77 6.70 -36.74
N LYS A 114 2.38 5.51 -36.67
CA LYS A 114 3.70 5.26 -37.28
C LYS A 114 3.70 5.51 -38.78
N VAL A 115 2.65 5.10 -39.50
CA VAL A 115 2.52 5.36 -40.95
C VAL A 115 2.36 6.86 -41.23
N GLN A 116 1.51 7.55 -40.47
CA GLN A 116 1.34 9.00 -40.62
C GLN A 116 2.65 9.76 -40.36
N VAL A 117 3.34 9.41 -39.28
CA VAL A 117 4.65 9.99 -38.93
C VAL A 117 5.66 9.73 -40.05
N ALA A 118 5.74 8.51 -40.57
CA ALA A 118 6.65 8.20 -41.68
C ALA A 118 6.35 9.03 -42.94
N ASN A 119 5.07 9.18 -43.31
CA ASN A 119 4.67 10.03 -44.45
C ASN A 119 4.95 11.52 -44.21
N SER A 120 4.78 12.01 -42.98
CA SER A 120 5.12 13.40 -42.63
C SER A 120 6.62 13.64 -42.73
N LEU A 121 7.44 12.69 -42.30
CA LEU A 121 8.89 12.77 -42.39
C LEU A 121 9.36 12.78 -43.85
N SER A 122 8.85 11.88 -44.69
CA SER A 122 9.25 11.86 -46.11
C SER A 122 8.93 13.17 -46.84
N ARG A 123 7.79 13.80 -46.53
CA ARG A 123 7.43 15.10 -47.11
C ARG A 123 8.31 16.26 -46.65
N ILE A 124 8.92 16.14 -45.47
CA ILE A 124 9.90 17.12 -44.97
C ILE A 124 11.25 16.89 -45.67
N GLU A 125 11.64 15.63 -45.88
CA GLU A 125 12.91 15.28 -46.54
C GLU A 125 12.94 15.63 -48.03
N GLU A 126 11.79 15.68 -48.70
CA GLU A 126 11.66 16.07 -50.11
C GLU A 126 11.67 17.60 -50.34
N GLN A 127 11.63 18.43 -49.28
CA GLN A 127 11.78 19.89 -49.34
C GLN A 127 13.24 20.33 -49.18
#